data_AF-A0A2V6NA41-F1
#
_entry.id   AF-A0A2V6NA41-F1
#
_cell.length_a   1.000
_cell.length_b   1.000
_cell.length_c   1.000
_cell.angle_alpha   90.00
_cell.angle_beta   90.00
_cell.angle_gamma   90.00
#
_symmetry.space_group_name_H-M   'P 1'
#
loop_
_entity.id
_entity.type
_entity.pdbx_description
1 polymer ?
#
loop_
_entity_poly.entity_id
_entity_poly.type
_entity_poly.pdbx_seq_one_letter_code
_entity_poly.pdbx_strand_id
1 'polypeptide(L)'
;GLFVMDSEEIDRITQGVEPLSDFYPKRLTDAHPDLKAAYQFGRNYFDTSAALRRFLSSPFIKEIWPEEWRKSLDLFFLVREMRFISEMSGSNWLADLDLYLRHSRLRAPVLAVQNSVEFRLALAEKFSERSHSVPAEASPDLIAGALARRDFPAAIQLLETEKDRGFSNINDFFLLTYLYCLNGNVEKAEALASAGAGSIQKDWFVDWLWGELQAQFGFHPPG
;
A
#
# COMPACT_ATOMS: atom_id res chain seq x y z
N GLY A 1 2.73 0.43 -16.76
CA GLY A 1 3.72 -0.56 -16.29
C GLY A 1 4.95 0.18 -15.83
N LEU A 2 5.57 -0.24 -14.75
CA LEU A 2 6.83 0.35 -14.26
C LEU A 2 7.97 -0.24 -15.09
N PHE A 3 8.82 0.59 -15.70
CA PHE A 3 10.04 0.11 -16.35
C PHE A 3 10.98 -0.44 -15.27
N VAL A 4 11.40 -1.70 -15.43
CA VAL A 4 12.38 -2.35 -14.55
C VAL A 4 13.71 -2.52 -15.30
N MET A 5 13.63 -3.00 -16.55
CA MET A 5 14.74 -3.30 -17.43
C MET A 5 14.26 -3.41 -18.88
N ASP A 6 15.17 -3.27 -19.85
CA ASP A 6 14.93 -3.53 -21.26
C ASP A 6 15.42 -4.93 -21.67
N SER A 7 15.27 -5.29 -22.95
CA SER A 7 15.64 -6.61 -23.45
C SER A 7 17.13 -6.93 -23.28
N GLU A 8 18.01 -5.95 -23.50
CA GLU A 8 19.46 -6.15 -23.33
C GLU A 8 19.82 -6.49 -21.88
N GLU A 9 19.20 -5.78 -20.93
CA GLU A 9 19.40 -6.06 -19.51
C GLU A 9 18.79 -7.41 -19.10
N ILE A 10 17.64 -7.80 -19.65
CA ILE A 10 17.06 -9.14 -19.46
C ILE A 10 18.05 -10.21 -19.91
N ASP A 11 18.55 -10.13 -21.15
CA ASP A 11 19.50 -11.09 -21.71
C ASP A 11 20.75 -11.22 -20.84
N ARG A 12 21.26 -10.09 -20.32
CA ARG A 12 22.42 -10.05 -19.43
C ARG A 12 22.18 -10.80 -18.11
N ILE A 13 21.00 -10.65 -17.49
CA ILE A 13 20.73 -11.25 -16.18
C ILE A 13 20.28 -12.71 -16.27
N THR A 14 19.75 -13.12 -17.42
CA THR A 14 19.36 -14.52 -17.68
C THR A 14 20.45 -15.30 -18.41
N GLN A 15 21.60 -14.69 -18.67
CA GLN A 15 22.69 -15.35 -19.39
C GLN A 15 23.17 -16.60 -18.65
N GLY A 16 23.05 -17.76 -19.30
CA GLY A 16 23.44 -19.05 -18.71
C GLY A 16 22.44 -19.62 -17.70
N VAL A 17 21.28 -19.00 -17.54
CA VAL A 17 20.16 -19.55 -16.75
C VAL A 17 19.34 -20.47 -17.66
N GLU A 18 19.10 -21.71 -17.23
CA GLU A 18 18.23 -22.62 -17.96
C GLU A 18 16.80 -22.06 -18.04
N PRO A 19 16.11 -22.17 -19.19
CA PRO A 19 14.71 -21.79 -19.29
C PRO A 19 13.87 -22.52 -18.24
N LEU A 20 12.90 -21.82 -17.65
CA LEU A 20 11.92 -22.47 -16.79
C LEU A 20 11.18 -23.54 -17.60
N SER A 21 11.24 -24.78 -17.12
CA SER A 21 10.66 -25.95 -17.78
C SER A 21 9.24 -26.26 -17.33
N ASP A 22 8.65 -25.43 -16.44
CA ASP A 22 7.29 -25.59 -15.96
C ASP A 22 6.31 -24.58 -16.57
N PHE A 23 5.03 -25.00 -16.64
CA PHE A 23 3.88 -24.18 -17.01
C PHE A 23 3.06 -23.74 -15.77
N TYR A 24 3.64 -23.79 -14.57
CA TYR A 24 2.96 -23.52 -13.30
C TYR A 24 3.63 -22.36 -12.55
N PRO A 25 3.20 -21.11 -12.76
CA PRO A 25 3.85 -19.91 -12.22
C PRO A 25 3.76 -19.74 -10.69
N LYS A 26 3.39 -20.78 -9.92
CA LYS A 26 3.16 -20.71 -8.47
C LYS A 26 3.83 -21.80 -7.62
N ARG A 27 4.84 -22.53 -8.11
CA ARG A 27 5.68 -23.39 -7.24
C ARG A 27 7.12 -23.47 -7.72
N LEU A 28 8.03 -22.82 -7.00
CA LEU A 28 9.46 -23.10 -7.04
C LEU A 28 9.82 -23.80 -5.72
N THR A 29 9.85 -25.14 -5.74
CA THR A 29 10.50 -26.03 -4.74
C THR A 29 10.08 -25.87 -3.25
N ASP A 30 10.51 -26.80 -2.38
CA ASP A 30 10.39 -26.65 -0.91
C ASP A 30 11.40 -25.63 -0.35
N ALA A 31 12.29 -25.12 -1.21
CA ALA A 31 13.26 -24.11 -0.84
C ALA A 31 12.55 -22.77 -0.66
N HIS A 32 12.52 -22.30 0.58
CA HIS A 32 11.99 -20.97 0.86
C HIS A 32 12.86 -19.94 0.13
N PRO A 33 12.26 -18.96 -0.57
CA PRO A 33 13.03 -17.93 -1.26
C PRO A 33 13.90 -17.19 -0.25
N ASP A 34 15.19 -17.05 -0.56
CA ASP A 34 16.09 -16.21 0.22
C ASP A 34 15.69 -14.75 -0.01
N LEU A 35 14.84 -14.24 0.89
CA LEU A 35 14.33 -12.87 0.86
C LEU A 35 15.49 -11.85 0.91
N LYS A 36 16.61 -12.19 1.56
CA LYS A 36 17.77 -11.31 1.62
C LYS A 36 18.48 -11.24 0.27
N ALA A 37 18.66 -12.38 -0.40
CA ALA A 37 19.23 -12.41 -1.76
C ALA A 37 18.31 -11.71 -2.77
N ALA A 38 17.00 -11.94 -2.69
CA ALA A 38 16.01 -11.27 -3.53
C ALA A 38 16.02 -9.74 -3.30
N TYR A 39 16.11 -9.31 -2.04
CA TYR A 39 16.23 -7.90 -1.70
C TYR A 39 17.51 -7.27 -2.24
N GLN A 40 18.66 -7.92 -2.03
CA GLN A 40 19.96 -7.43 -2.52
C GLN A 40 19.99 -7.32 -4.03
N PHE A 41 19.43 -8.31 -4.73
CA PHE A 41 19.30 -8.28 -6.18
C PHE A 41 18.37 -7.14 -6.63
N GLY A 42 17.16 -7.07 -6.06
CA GLY A 42 16.16 -6.07 -6.42
C GLY A 42 16.62 -4.64 -6.15
N ARG A 43 17.36 -4.38 -5.07
CA ARG A 43 17.81 -3.03 -4.70
C ARG A 43 18.61 -2.35 -5.81
N ASN A 44 19.39 -3.10 -6.59
CA ASN A 44 20.14 -2.56 -7.74
C ASN A 44 19.25 -2.10 -8.92
N TYR A 45 18.00 -2.54 -8.96
CA TYR A 45 17.01 -2.16 -9.98
C TYR A 45 16.03 -1.10 -9.52
N PHE A 46 15.87 -0.94 -8.21
CA PHE A 46 14.88 -0.05 -7.61
C PHE A 46 15.48 1.20 -6.96
N ASP A 47 16.79 1.28 -6.75
CA ASP A 47 17.49 2.53 -6.43
C ASP A 47 17.15 3.64 -7.44
N THR A 48 16.70 4.80 -6.95
CA THR A 48 16.18 5.89 -7.80
C THR A 48 17.18 6.31 -8.87
N SER A 49 18.44 6.53 -8.47
CA SER A 49 19.48 7.06 -9.36
C SER A 49 19.93 6.03 -10.40
N ALA A 50 20.11 4.78 -9.99
CA ALA A 50 20.48 3.69 -10.89
C ALA A 50 19.34 3.35 -11.86
N ALA A 51 18.11 3.28 -11.36
CA ALA A 51 16.93 2.98 -12.16
C ALA A 51 16.64 4.07 -13.20
N LEU A 52 16.72 5.34 -12.81
CA LEU A 52 16.53 6.45 -13.74
C LEU A 52 17.62 6.48 -14.81
N ARG A 53 18.89 6.27 -14.45
CA ARG A 53 19.99 6.19 -15.43
C ARG A 53 19.74 5.07 -16.43
N ARG A 54 19.34 3.89 -15.96
CA ARG A 54 19.02 2.74 -16.84
C ARG A 54 17.85 3.05 -17.77
N PHE A 55 16.80 3.67 -17.25
CA PHE A 55 15.64 4.11 -18.04
C PHE A 55 16.07 5.08 -19.15
N LEU A 56 16.83 6.12 -18.82
CA LEU A 56 17.27 7.12 -19.79
C LEU A 56 18.31 6.59 -20.78
N SER A 57 19.11 5.58 -20.39
CA SER A 57 20.10 4.97 -21.27
C SER A 57 19.51 3.97 -22.24
N SER A 58 18.37 3.35 -21.90
CA SER A 58 17.72 2.30 -22.68
C SER A 58 17.43 2.75 -24.12
N PRO A 59 17.89 2.01 -25.15
CA PRO A 59 17.59 2.30 -26.55
C PRO A 59 16.08 2.37 -26.82
N PHE A 60 15.31 1.44 -26.24
CA PHE A 60 13.86 1.39 -26.36
C PHE A 60 13.20 2.66 -25.81
N ILE A 61 13.56 3.07 -24.59
CA ILE A 61 13.00 4.28 -23.97
C ILE A 61 13.37 5.54 -24.75
N LYS A 62 14.59 5.62 -25.30
CA LYS A 62 14.99 6.76 -26.16
C LYS A 62 14.12 6.89 -27.41
N GLU A 63 13.62 5.78 -27.94
CA GLU A 63 12.74 5.75 -29.11
C GLU A 63 11.29 6.12 -28.76
N ILE A 64 10.77 5.62 -27.63
CA ILE A 64 9.32 5.73 -27.34
C ILE A 64 8.94 6.83 -26.34
N TRP A 65 9.89 7.38 -25.56
CA TRP A 65 9.57 8.26 -24.44
C TRP A 65 9.68 9.76 -24.81
N PRO A 66 8.61 10.56 -24.68
CA PRO A 66 8.64 11.99 -24.99
C PRO A 66 9.62 12.77 -24.09
N GLU A 67 10.40 13.69 -24.68
CA GLU A 67 11.33 14.53 -23.92
C GLU A 67 10.63 15.41 -22.88
N GLU A 68 9.43 15.89 -23.20
CA GLU A 68 8.64 16.77 -22.34
C GLU A 68 8.35 16.16 -20.96
N TRP A 69 8.28 14.82 -20.90
CA TRP A 69 7.92 14.07 -19.69
C TRP A 69 9.13 13.70 -18.84
N ARG A 70 10.35 14.05 -19.28
CA ARG A 70 11.59 13.76 -18.53
C ARG A 70 11.69 14.53 -17.22
N LYS A 71 11.11 15.73 -17.14
CA LYS A 71 11.24 16.64 -15.98
C LYS A 71 10.62 16.11 -14.68
N SER A 72 9.72 15.12 -14.77
CA SER A 72 9.04 14.53 -13.62
C SER A 72 9.53 13.13 -13.26
N LEU A 73 10.49 12.57 -14.00
CA LEU A 73 10.90 11.17 -13.84
C LEU A 73 11.50 10.88 -12.47
N ASP A 74 12.32 11.80 -11.93
CA ASP A 74 12.95 11.63 -10.61
C ASP A 74 11.93 11.30 -9.51
N LEU A 75 10.80 12.00 -9.49
CA LEU A 75 9.73 11.77 -8.51
C LEU A 75 9.08 10.38 -8.66
N PHE A 76 8.90 9.91 -9.89
CA PHE A 76 8.32 8.58 -10.14
C PHE A 76 9.26 7.46 -9.72
N PHE A 77 10.57 7.61 -9.97
CA PHE A 77 11.57 6.63 -9.53
C PHE A 77 11.78 6.67 -8.01
N LEU A 78 11.67 7.85 -7.38
CA LEU A 78 11.68 7.99 -5.92
C LEU A 78 10.51 7.25 -5.26
N VAL A 79 9.29 7.45 -5.76
CA VAL A 79 8.09 6.73 -5.25
C VAL A 79 8.25 5.22 -5.45
N ARG A 80 8.85 4.79 -6.55
CA ARG A 80 9.16 3.38 -6.82
C ARG A 80 10.16 2.80 -5.81
N GLU A 81 11.25 3.49 -5.54
CA GLU A 81 12.26 3.06 -4.56
C GLU A 81 11.65 2.94 -3.17
N MET A 82 10.90 3.97 -2.75
CA MET A 82 10.24 3.97 -1.44
C MET A 82 9.32 2.77 -1.26
N ARG A 83 8.54 2.40 -2.29
CA ARG A 83 7.69 1.19 -2.25
C ARG A 83 8.50 -0.09 -2.11
N PHE A 84 9.56 -0.24 -2.90
CA PHE A 84 10.40 -1.44 -2.83
C PHE A 84 11.06 -1.59 -1.45
N ILE A 85 11.55 -0.49 -0.88
CA ILE A 85 12.14 -0.49 0.46
C ILE A 85 11.09 -0.83 1.52
N SER A 86 9.91 -0.22 1.43
CA SER A 86 8.77 -0.48 2.34
C SER A 86 8.38 -1.96 2.32
N GLU A 87 8.17 -2.53 1.13
CA GLU A 87 7.73 -3.92 0.98
C GLU A 87 8.77 -4.92 1.52
N MET A 88 10.06 -4.61 1.36
CA MET A 88 11.15 -5.52 1.72
C MET A 88 11.68 -5.34 3.15
N SER A 89 11.57 -4.14 3.71
CA SER A 89 12.05 -3.85 5.07
C SER A 89 10.96 -4.05 6.13
N GLY A 90 9.71 -4.26 5.68
CA GLY A 90 8.52 -4.19 6.52
C GLY A 90 8.23 -2.74 6.86
N SER A 91 7.30 -2.12 6.14
CA SER A 91 6.76 -0.83 6.54
C SER A 91 5.61 -1.00 7.52
N ASN A 92 5.41 0.02 8.33
CA ASN A 92 4.13 0.21 8.96
C ASN A 92 3.12 0.56 7.85
N TRP A 93 2.21 -0.36 7.53
CA TRP A 93 1.24 -0.18 6.44
C TRP A 93 0.43 1.12 6.57
N LEU A 94 0.17 1.57 7.80
CA LEU A 94 -0.58 2.79 8.08
C LEU A 94 0.28 4.04 7.89
N ALA A 95 1.59 3.97 8.10
CA ALA A 95 2.54 5.03 7.72
C ALA A 95 2.60 5.20 6.20
N ASP A 96 2.64 4.09 5.45
CA ASP A 96 2.57 4.12 3.99
C ASP A 96 1.24 4.70 3.52
N LEU A 97 0.14 4.32 4.17
CA LEU A 97 -1.18 4.86 3.86
C LEU A 97 -1.25 6.38 4.13
N ASP A 98 -0.75 6.85 5.27
CA ASP A 98 -0.69 8.27 5.65
C ASP A 98 0.05 9.08 4.57
N LEU A 99 1.22 8.60 4.13
CA LEU A 99 1.98 9.20 3.03
C LEU A 99 1.11 9.38 1.78
N TYR A 100 0.38 8.34 1.36
CA TYR A 100 -0.43 8.42 0.15
C TYR A 100 -1.67 9.29 0.31
N LEU A 101 -2.33 9.26 1.48
CA LEU A 101 -3.53 10.02 1.74
C LEU A 101 -3.26 11.52 1.83
N ARG A 102 -2.21 11.91 2.55
CA ARG A 102 -1.95 13.32 2.92
C ARG A 102 -0.91 14.00 2.04
N HIS A 103 0.05 13.24 1.52
CA HIS A 103 1.19 13.80 0.80
C HIS A 103 1.21 13.43 -0.69
N SER A 104 0.17 12.75 -1.18
CA SER A 104 0.02 12.42 -2.59
C SER A 104 -1.42 12.61 -3.07
N ARG A 105 -1.60 12.64 -4.40
CA ARG A 105 -2.92 12.50 -5.07
C ARG A 105 -3.10 11.14 -5.73
N LEU A 106 -2.17 10.21 -5.51
CA LEU A 106 -2.20 8.90 -6.14
C LEU A 106 -3.35 8.06 -5.54
N ARG A 107 -4.04 7.32 -6.40
CA ARG A 107 -5.17 6.45 -6.03
C ARG A 107 -4.75 4.98 -5.94
N ALA A 108 -4.08 4.48 -6.96
CA ALA A 108 -3.61 3.10 -7.04
C ALA A 108 -2.77 2.62 -5.82
N PRO A 109 -1.80 3.39 -5.29
CA PRO A 109 -1.11 3.00 -4.05
C PRO A 109 -2.04 2.86 -2.84
N VAL A 110 -3.04 3.72 -2.69
CA VAL A 110 -4.00 3.64 -1.58
C VAL A 110 -4.76 2.32 -1.66
N LEU A 111 -5.22 1.94 -2.85
CA LEU A 111 -5.84 0.64 -3.09
C LEU A 111 -4.88 -0.51 -2.76
N ALA A 112 -3.63 -0.43 -3.21
CA ALA A 112 -2.65 -1.50 -3.00
C ALA A 112 -2.29 -1.72 -1.53
N VAL A 113 -2.11 -0.65 -0.73
CA VAL A 113 -1.86 -0.75 0.72
C VAL A 113 -3.05 -1.40 1.44
N GLN A 114 -4.27 -1.19 0.94
CA GLN A 114 -5.49 -1.83 1.42
C GLN A 114 -5.74 -3.21 0.78
N ASN A 115 -4.75 -3.79 0.10
CA ASN A 115 -4.85 -5.09 -0.59
C ASN A 115 -6.01 -5.18 -1.60
N SER A 116 -6.28 -4.06 -2.27
CA SER A 116 -7.32 -3.90 -3.30
C SER A 116 -6.72 -3.44 -4.63
N VAL A 117 -7.54 -3.48 -5.68
CA VAL A 117 -7.20 -3.01 -7.04
C VAL A 117 -8.46 -2.47 -7.71
N GLU A 118 -8.29 -1.64 -8.75
CA GLU A 118 -9.41 -1.03 -9.49
C GLU A 118 -10.46 -2.04 -9.96
N PHE A 119 -10.04 -3.23 -10.39
CA PHE A 119 -10.97 -4.30 -10.80
C PHE A 119 -11.85 -4.81 -9.65
N ARG A 120 -11.25 -5.05 -8.47
CA ARG A 120 -11.99 -5.52 -7.29
C ARG A 120 -12.93 -4.44 -6.76
N LEU A 121 -12.46 -3.20 -6.72
CA LEU A 121 -13.28 -2.04 -6.37
C LEU A 121 -14.51 -1.93 -7.30
N ALA A 122 -14.30 -2.01 -8.62
CA ALA A 122 -15.40 -1.92 -9.57
C ALA A 122 -16.43 -3.06 -9.43
N LEU A 123 -16.00 -4.26 -9.01
CA LEU A 123 -16.92 -5.35 -8.69
C LEU A 123 -17.70 -5.09 -7.40
N ALA A 124 -17.02 -4.60 -6.36
CA ALA A 124 -17.64 -4.28 -5.07
C ALA A 124 -18.70 -3.17 -5.21
N GLU A 125 -18.41 -2.12 -5.97
CA GLU A 125 -19.34 -1.03 -6.27
C GLU A 125 -20.59 -1.54 -7.01
N LYS A 126 -20.39 -2.30 -8.10
CA LYS A 126 -21.50 -2.92 -8.84
C LYS A 126 -22.35 -3.85 -7.98
N PHE A 127 -21.74 -4.56 -7.04
CA PHE A 127 -22.48 -5.43 -6.15
C PHE A 127 -23.33 -4.62 -5.17
N SER A 128 -22.76 -3.57 -4.56
CA SER A 128 -23.46 -2.70 -3.62
C SER A 128 -24.66 -2.00 -4.27
N GLU A 129 -24.50 -1.49 -5.49
CA GLU A 129 -25.58 -0.88 -6.27
C GLU A 129 -26.76 -1.83 -6.50
N ARG A 130 -26.48 -3.11 -6.77
CA ARG A 130 -27.53 -4.11 -7.05
C ARG A 130 -28.22 -4.61 -5.80
N SER A 131 -27.46 -4.85 -4.75
CA SER A 131 -27.94 -5.50 -3.52
C SER A 131 -28.54 -4.52 -2.51
N HIS A 132 -28.43 -3.19 -2.75
CA HIS A 132 -28.87 -2.12 -1.82
C HIS A 132 -28.35 -2.32 -0.39
N SER A 133 -27.25 -3.06 -0.25
CA SER A 133 -26.58 -3.40 0.99
C SER A 133 -25.09 -3.57 0.71
N VAL A 134 -24.26 -3.47 1.75
CA VAL A 134 -22.82 -3.73 1.64
C VAL A 134 -22.53 -5.10 2.25
N PRO A 135 -22.28 -6.14 1.43
CA PRO A 135 -21.79 -7.41 1.93
C PRO A 135 -20.48 -7.22 2.69
N ALA A 136 -20.26 -8.04 3.71
CA ALA A 136 -19.01 -8.04 4.46
C ALA A 136 -17.80 -8.27 3.53
N GLU A 137 -17.96 -9.12 2.50
CA GLU A 137 -16.91 -9.47 1.54
C GLU A 137 -16.51 -8.31 0.62
N ALA A 138 -17.42 -7.37 0.37
CA ALA A 138 -17.18 -6.20 -0.47
C ALA A 138 -16.68 -4.98 0.34
N SER A 139 -16.88 -5.00 1.67
CA SER A 139 -16.56 -3.89 2.57
C SER A 139 -15.09 -3.44 2.47
N PRO A 140 -14.08 -4.33 2.48
CA PRO A 140 -12.68 -3.90 2.38
C PRO A 140 -12.36 -3.16 1.07
N ASP A 141 -12.89 -3.65 -0.05
CA ASP A 141 -12.68 -3.02 -1.36
C ASP A 141 -13.38 -1.65 -1.44
N LEU A 142 -14.56 -1.50 -0.83
CA LEU A 142 -15.27 -0.21 -0.76
C LEU A 142 -14.56 0.80 0.16
N ILE A 143 -14.04 0.36 1.31
CA ILE A 143 -13.22 1.19 2.22
C ILE A 143 -11.98 1.67 1.46
N ALA A 144 -11.27 0.77 0.78
CA ALA A 144 -10.12 1.11 -0.06
C ALA A 144 -10.48 2.14 -1.14
N GLY A 145 -11.64 1.98 -1.79
CA GLY A 145 -12.15 2.92 -2.78
C GLY A 145 -12.45 4.32 -2.23
N ALA A 146 -13.10 4.39 -1.07
CA ALA A 146 -13.38 5.65 -0.37
C ALA A 146 -12.08 6.36 0.02
N LEU A 147 -11.12 5.63 0.58
CA LEU A 147 -9.78 6.13 0.89
C LEU A 147 -9.05 6.64 -0.37
N ALA A 148 -9.08 5.88 -1.46
CA ALA A 148 -8.43 6.27 -2.72
C ALA A 148 -9.03 7.56 -3.29
N ARG A 149 -10.34 7.79 -3.08
CA ARG A 149 -11.02 9.05 -3.42
C ARG A 149 -10.82 10.17 -2.39
N ARG A 150 -10.21 9.89 -1.24
CA ARG A 150 -10.11 10.79 -0.06
C ARG A 150 -11.48 11.21 0.47
N ASP A 151 -12.47 10.35 0.29
CA ASP A 151 -13.78 10.48 0.92
C ASP A 151 -13.72 9.87 2.32
N PHE A 152 -13.06 10.60 3.24
CA PHE A 152 -12.91 10.16 4.63
C PHE A 152 -14.25 9.95 5.34
N PRO A 153 -15.27 10.81 5.15
CA PRO A 153 -16.59 10.55 5.71
C PRO A 153 -17.18 9.20 5.27
N ALA A 154 -17.12 8.87 3.98
CA ALA A 154 -17.61 7.57 3.50
C ALA A 154 -16.79 6.39 4.05
N ALA A 155 -15.45 6.51 4.10
CA ALA A 155 -14.60 5.47 4.67
C ALA A 155 -14.91 5.23 6.16
N ILE A 156 -15.08 6.32 6.94
CA ILE A 156 -15.46 6.26 8.35
C ILE A 156 -16.82 5.58 8.51
N GLN A 157 -17.82 5.92 7.70
CA GLN A 157 -19.15 5.31 7.79
C GLN A 157 -19.11 3.78 7.53
N LEU A 158 -18.33 3.34 6.54
CA LEU A 158 -18.13 1.92 6.27
C LEU A 158 -17.46 1.21 7.45
N LEU A 159 -16.41 1.81 8.02
CA LEU A 159 -15.70 1.26 9.18
C LEU A 159 -16.53 1.30 10.47
N GLU A 160 -17.38 2.30 10.68
CA GLU A 160 -18.36 2.34 11.79
C GLU A 160 -19.36 1.17 11.65
N THR A 161 -19.76 0.81 10.42
CA THR A 161 -20.62 -0.36 10.16
C THR A 161 -19.90 -1.68 10.50
N GLU A 162 -18.61 -1.80 10.17
CA GLU A 162 -17.79 -2.96 10.58
C GLU A 162 -17.59 -3.01 12.10
N LYS A 163 -17.39 -1.85 12.75
CA LYS A 163 -17.34 -1.75 14.22
C LYS A 163 -18.62 -2.29 14.85
N ASP A 164 -19.79 -1.94 14.32
CA ASP A 164 -21.09 -2.38 14.84
C ASP A 164 -21.34 -3.89 14.67
N ARG A 165 -20.69 -4.52 13.68
CA ARG A 165 -20.68 -5.98 13.48
C ARG A 165 -19.64 -6.69 14.37
N GLY A 166 -18.79 -5.93 15.03
CA GLY A 166 -17.55 -6.41 15.64
C GLY A 166 -16.47 -6.56 14.57
N PHE A 167 -15.37 -5.82 14.72
CA PHE A 167 -14.27 -5.85 13.76
C PHE A 167 -13.80 -7.29 13.50
N SER A 168 -13.88 -7.73 12.25
CA SER A 168 -13.32 -9.01 11.81
C SER A 168 -11.80 -8.92 11.59
N ASN A 169 -11.29 -7.71 11.44
CA ASN A 169 -9.88 -7.39 11.20
C ASN A 169 -9.45 -6.24 12.13
N ILE A 170 -8.42 -6.46 12.95
CA ILE A 170 -7.90 -5.44 13.87
C ILE A 170 -7.32 -4.22 13.13
N ASN A 171 -6.90 -4.37 11.87
CA ASN A 171 -6.44 -3.23 11.07
C ASN A 171 -7.55 -2.22 10.79
N ASP A 172 -8.81 -2.66 10.72
CA ASP A 172 -9.96 -1.76 10.52
C ASP A 172 -10.21 -0.91 11.77
N PHE A 173 -9.94 -1.46 12.96
CA PHE A 173 -9.96 -0.71 14.22
C PHE A 173 -8.88 0.39 14.22
N PHE A 174 -7.64 0.05 13.86
CA PHE A 174 -6.54 1.03 13.80
C PHE A 174 -6.79 2.08 12.73
N LEU A 175 -7.31 1.67 11.57
CA LEU A 175 -7.68 2.56 10.48
C LEU A 175 -8.77 3.54 10.91
N LEU A 176 -9.85 3.07 11.54
CA LEU A 176 -10.94 3.93 12.01
C LEU A 176 -10.44 4.93 13.05
N THR A 177 -9.59 4.49 13.98
CA THR A 177 -8.99 5.36 14.99
C THR A 177 -8.17 6.47 14.35
N TYR A 178 -7.32 6.12 13.37
CA TYR A 178 -6.54 7.08 12.60
C TYR A 178 -7.43 8.04 11.79
N LEU A 179 -8.46 7.54 11.11
CA LEU A 179 -9.35 8.37 10.29
C LEU A 179 -10.20 9.32 11.13
N TYR A 180 -10.58 8.94 12.35
CA TYR A 180 -11.21 9.88 13.28
C TYR A 180 -10.29 11.06 13.59
N CYS A 181 -9.02 10.81 13.93
CA CYS A 181 -8.04 11.87 14.14
C CYS A 181 -7.84 12.72 12.88
N LEU A 182 -7.66 12.08 11.71
CA LEU A 182 -7.46 12.76 10.44
C LEU A 182 -8.66 13.65 10.07
N ASN A 183 -9.88 13.23 10.43
CA ASN A 183 -11.12 13.97 10.18
C ASN A 183 -11.49 14.92 11.34
N GLY A 184 -10.58 15.19 12.28
CA GLY A 184 -10.75 16.15 13.37
C GLY A 184 -11.57 15.67 14.58
N ASN A 185 -11.94 14.39 14.64
CA ASN A 185 -12.76 13.79 15.70
C ASN A 185 -11.89 13.03 16.72
N VAL A 186 -10.91 13.70 17.33
CA VAL A 186 -9.94 13.07 18.25
C VAL A 186 -10.63 12.39 19.45
N GLU A 187 -11.67 13.01 20.02
CA GLU A 187 -12.44 12.43 21.12
C GLU A 187 -13.07 11.07 20.75
N LYS A 188 -13.57 10.91 19.52
CA LYS A 188 -14.08 9.63 19.03
C LYS A 188 -12.96 8.59 18.91
N ALA A 189 -11.78 9.01 18.46
CA ALA A 189 -10.61 8.14 18.37
C ALA A 189 -10.18 7.63 19.75
N GLU A 190 -10.09 8.50 20.75
CA GLU A 190 -9.70 8.15 22.11
C GLU A 190 -10.71 7.23 22.79
N ALA A 191 -12.01 7.49 22.58
CA ALA A 191 -13.08 6.62 23.06
C ALA A 191 -13.00 5.22 22.45
N LEU A 192 -12.74 5.13 21.13
CA LEU A 192 -12.55 3.86 20.43
C LEU A 192 -11.31 3.11 20.94
N ALA A 193 -10.18 3.81 21.07
CA ALA A 193 -8.92 3.25 21.57
C ALA A 193 -9.07 2.69 22.99
N SER A 194 -9.73 3.44 23.87
CA SER A 194 -9.98 3.06 25.26
C SER A 194 -10.93 1.86 25.37
N ALA A 195 -11.98 1.79 24.53
CA ALA A 195 -12.89 0.65 24.48
C ALA A 195 -12.18 -0.65 24.01
N GLY A 196 -11.17 -0.53 23.16
CA GLY A 196 -10.38 -1.66 22.64
C GLY A 196 -9.13 -2.00 23.46
N ALA A 197 -8.75 -1.20 24.47
CA ALA A 197 -7.45 -1.32 25.13
C ALA A 197 -7.16 -2.72 25.72
N GLY A 198 -8.19 -3.41 26.21
CA GLY A 198 -8.06 -4.76 26.79
C GLY A 198 -7.84 -5.89 25.77
N SER A 199 -8.10 -5.66 24.48
CA SER A 199 -7.98 -6.67 23.42
C SER A 199 -6.81 -6.42 22.47
N ILE A 200 -6.17 -5.26 22.53
CA ILE A 200 -5.04 -4.89 21.68
C ILE A 200 -3.75 -5.45 22.28
N GLN A 201 -3.09 -6.34 21.55
CA GLN A 201 -1.74 -6.78 21.92
C GLN A 201 -0.77 -5.62 21.70
N LYS A 202 -0.03 -5.25 22.76
CA LYS A 202 1.00 -4.23 22.65
C LYS A 202 2.14 -4.74 21.78
N ASP A 203 2.45 -4.02 20.71
CA ASP A 203 3.59 -4.25 19.83
C ASP A 203 4.18 -2.93 19.35
N TRP A 204 5.25 -3.03 18.54
CA TRP A 204 5.95 -1.87 18.00
C TRP A 204 5.06 -1.01 17.08
N PHE A 205 4.09 -1.60 16.40
CA PHE A 205 3.17 -0.89 15.50
C PHE A 205 2.21 -0.02 16.33
N VAL A 206 1.66 -0.59 17.40
CA VAL A 206 0.75 0.09 18.32
C VAL A 206 1.45 1.26 19.01
N ASP A 207 2.68 1.04 19.49
CA ASP A 207 3.48 2.12 20.10
C ASP A 207 3.78 3.24 19.10
N TRP A 208 4.11 2.90 17.85
CA TRP A 208 4.29 3.88 16.79
C TRP A 208 2.99 4.66 16.52
N LEU A 209 1.86 3.96 16.36
CA LEU A 209 0.59 4.59 16.01
C LEU A 209 0.16 5.58 17.08
N TRP A 210 0.22 5.18 18.35
CA TRP A 210 -0.13 6.06 19.46
C TRP A 210 0.78 7.28 19.56
N GLY A 211 2.09 7.09 19.38
CA GLY A 211 3.04 8.21 19.34
C GLY A 211 2.74 9.18 18.19
N GLU A 212 2.45 8.65 17.01
CA GLU A 212 2.14 9.45 15.82
C GLU A 212 0.84 10.24 16.02
N LEU A 213 -0.21 9.58 16.52
CA LEU A 213 -1.49 10.24 16.75
C LEU A 213 -1.38 11.34 17.81
N GLN A 214 -0.62 11.08 18.88
CA GLN A 214 -0.38 12.06 19.92
C GLN A 214 0.39 13.28 19.38
N ALA A 215 1.48 13.05 18.65
CA ALA A 215 2.31 14.12 18.11
C ALA A 215 1.58 14.98 17.08
N GLN A 216 0.76 14.37 16.23
CA GLN A 216 0.12 15.05 15.11
C GLN A 216 -1.26 15.63 15.41
N PHE A 217 -2.04 14.98 16.27
CA PHE A 217 -3.45 15.32 16.49
C PHE A 217 -3.77 15.64 17.96
N GLY A 218 -2.81 15.52 18.89
CA GLY A 218 -3.06 15.72 20.31
C GLY A 218 -3.87 14.59 20.97
N PHE A 219 -3.86 13.41 20.35
CA PHE A 219 -4.53 12.20 20.85
C PHE A 219 -3.87 11.69 22.15
N HIS A 220 -4.69 11.23 23.09
CA HIS A 220 -4.25 10.62 24.35
C HIS A 220 -4.38 9.09 24.28
N PRO A 221 -3.26 8.35 24.25
CA PRO A 221 -3.31 6.90 24.22
C PRO A 221 -3.98 6.30 25.47
N PRO A 222 -4.66 5.15 25.32
CA PRO A 222 -5.17 4.43 26.47
C PRO A 222 -4.02 4.00 27.39
N GLY A 223 -4.24 4.11 28.70
CA GLY A 223 -3.25 3.81 29.76
C GLY A 223 -2.98 2.34 29.98
#